data_AF-A0AAV5R3X6-F1
#
_entry.id   AF-A0AAV5R3X6-F1
#
_cell.length_a   1.000
_cell.length_b   1.000
_cell.length_c   1.000
_cell.angle_alpha   90.00
_cell.angle_beta   90.00
_cell.angle_gamma   90.00
#
_symmetry.space_group_name_H-M   'P 1'
#
loop_
_entity.id
_entity.type
_entity.pdbx_description
1 polymer ?
#
loop_
_entity_poly.entity_id
_entity_poly.type
_entity_poly.pdbx_seq_one_letter_code
_entity_poly.pdbx_strand_id
1 'polypeptide(L)'
;MSSLTLVKKQADFILKTPLLRQLCLPAAKIFTYLSGYRQLGLKLDDLLIEENPAMQKAISRLPVEESYARNYRIITAHQLAVSIDVLPESKSIKAHEDTPYLTPYILEAEAELAEKYALNNSVVSK
;
A
#
# COMPACT_ATOMS: atom_id res chain seq x y z
N MET A 1 -4.64 -13.60 -3.61
CA MET A 1 -3.65 -12.51 -3.49
C MET A 1 -2.77 -12.78 -2.28
N SER A 2 -1.49 -12.41 -2.34
CA SER A 2 -0.60 -12.43 -1.17
C SER A 2 -1.08 -11.40 -0.13
N SER A 3 -1.07 -11.75 1.15
CA SER A 3 -1.34 -10.77 2.23
C SER A 3 -0.21 -9.75 2.34
N LEU A 4 -0.54 -8.53 2.79
CA LEU A 4 0.44 -7.47 2.95
C LEU A 4 1.46 -7.82 4.06
N THR A 5 1.04 -8.58 5.06
CA THR A 5 1.89 -9.16 6.10
C THR A 5 3.01 -10.02 5.51
N LEU A 6 2.70 -10.87 4.52
CA LEU A 6 3.69 -11.69 3.85
C LEU A 6 4.67 -10.84 3.03
N VAL A 7 4.14 -9.87 2.28
CA VAL A 7 4.94 -8.92 1.48
C VAL A 7 5.89 -8.15 2.38
N LYS A 8 5.41 -7.64 3.52
CA LYS A 8 6.23 -6.94 4.50
C LYS A 8 7.34 -7.85 5.05
N LYS A 9 7.03 -9.09 5.41
CA LYS A 9 8.03 -10.04 5.91
C LYS A 9 9.15 -10.29 4.89
N GLN A 10 8.79 -10.46 3.61
CA GLN A 10 9.76 -10.65 2.52
C GLN A 10 10.58 -9.38 2.25
N ALA A 11 9.94 -8.22 2.22
CA ALA A 11 10.61 -6.93 2.06
C ALA A 11 11.60 -6.67 3.21
N ASP A 12 11.19 -6.91 4.46
CA ASP A 12 12.05 -6.76 5.64
C ASP A 12 13.25 -7.71 5.56
N PHE A 13 13.07 -8.94 5.07
CA PHE A 13 14.16 -9.89 4.85
C PHE A 13 15.18 -9.38 3.81
N ILE A 14 14.69 -8.87 2.67
CA ILE A 14 15.55 -8.27 1.63
C ILE A 14 16.30 -7.06 2.18
N LEU A 15 15.61 -6.15 2.87
CA LEU A 15 16.19 -4.92 3.40
C LEU A 15 17.20 -5.17 4.52
N LYS A 16 17.02 -6.23 5.32
CA LYS A 16 17.98 -6.66 6.35
C LYS A 16 19.21 -7.34 5.77
N THR A 17 19.12 -7.91 4.58
CA THR A 17 20.21 -8.64 3.93
C THR A 17 21.04 -7.68 3.05
N PRO A 18 22.32 -7.38 3.38
CA PRO A 18 23.08 -6.32 2.71
C PRO A 18 23.21 -6.48 1.19
N LEU A 19 23.52 -7.70 0.72
CA LEU A 19 23.67 -8.00 -0.71
C LEU A 19 22.36 -7.84 -1.47
N LEU A 20 21.27 -8.39 -0.93
CA LEU A 20 19.95 -8.26 -1.53
C LEU A 20 19.48 -6.81 -1.53
N ARG A 21 19.71 -6.06 -0.44
CA ARG A 21 19.39 -4.64 -0.39
C ARG A 21 20.11 -3.84 -1.47
N GLN A 22 21.41 -4.07 -1.67
CA GLN A 22 22.20 -3.35 -2.67
C GLN A 22 21.71 -3.62 -4.11
N LEU A 23 21.26 -4.84 -4.39
CA LEU A 23 20.75 -5.22 -5.71
C LEU A 23 19.29 -4.82 -5.92
N CYS A 24 18.41 -5.17 -4.98
CA CYS A 24 16.97 -5.04 -5.12
C CYS A 24 16.47 -3.60 -4.91
N LEU A 25 17.11 -2.79 -4.06
CA LEU A 25 16.61 -1.44 -3.76
C LEU A 25 16.69 -0.48 -4.97
N PRO A 26 17.79 -0.41 -5.74
CA PRO A 26 17.83 0.39 -6.97
C PRO A 26 16.81 -0.10 -8.01
N ALA A 27 16.71 -1.42 -8.19
CA ALA A 27 15.73 -2.02 -9.10
C ALA A 27 14.30 -1.67 -8.69
N ALA A 28 13.97 -1.73 -7.39
CA ALA A 28 12.67 -1.33 -6.87
C ALA A 28 12.38 0.15 -7.15
N LYS A 29 13.35 1.06 -6.94
CA LYS A 29 13.18 2.50 -7.24
C LYS A 29 12.88 2.74 -8.72
N ILE A 30 13.57 2.05 -9.62
CA ILE A 30 13.32 2.13 -11.07
C ILE A 30 11.94 1.60 -11.40
N PHE A 31 11.57 0.43 -10.87
CA PHE A 31 10.25 -0.15 -11.05
C PHE A 31 9.14 0.83 -10.60
N THR A 32 9.30 1.43 -9.43
CA THR A 32 8.32 2.39 -8.90
C THR A 32 8.21 3.65 -9.76
N TYR A 33 9.33 4.16 -10.28
CA TYR A 33 9.32 5.28 -11.20
C TYR A 33 8.60 4.96 -12.52
N LEU A 34 8.93 3.81 -13.12
CA LEU A 34 8.33 3.35 -14.39
C LEU A 34 6.85 2.97 -14.25
N SER A 35 6.38 2.67 -13.04
CA SER A 35 4.96 2.36 -12.79
C SER A 35 4.03 3.55 -13.03
N GLY A 36 4.55 4.78 -13.10
CA GLY A 36 3.82 5.97 -13.57
C GLY A 36 2.72 6.52 -12.66
N TYR A 37 2.26 5.78 -11.64
CA TYR A 37 1.14 6.21 -10.78
C TYR A 37 1.36 7.57 -10.09
N ARG A 38 2.61 7.94 -9.80
CA ARG A 38 2.94 9.25 -9.21
C ARG A 38 2.65 10.42 -10.16
N GLN A 39 2.73 10.19 -11.48
CA GLN A 39 2.37 11.18 -12.50
C GLN A 39 0.84 11.38 -12.60
N LEU A 40 0.06 10.42 -12.10
CA LEU A 40 -1.40 10.54 -11.94
C LEU A 40 -1.80 11.14 -10.59
N GLY A 41 -0.84 11.50 -9.74
CA GLY A 41 -1.10 12.07 -8.42
C GLY A 41 -1.42 11.02 -7.35
N LEU A 42 -1.20 9.74 -7.62
CA LEU A 42 -1.46 8.65 -6.67
C LEU A 42 -0.26 8.35 -5.79
N LYS A 43 -0.52 7.85 -4.59
CA LYS A 43 0.45 7.13 -3.74
C LYS A 43 0.29 5.63 -3.95
N LEU A 44 1.31 4.83 -3.62
CA LEU A 44 1.28 3.37 -3.81
C LEU A 44 0.06 2.72 -3.11
N ASP A 45 -0.24 3.16 -1.89
CA ASP A 45 -1.36 2.63 -1.10
C ASP A 45 -2.74 2.91 -1.73
N ASP A 46 -2.85 3.89 -2.64
CA ASP A 46 -4.08 4.16 -3.38
C ASP A 46 -4.38 3.09 -4.46
N LEU A 47 -3.39 2.28 -4.84
CA LEU A 47 -3.50 1.23 -5.85
C LEU A 47 -3.91 -0.14 -5.27
N LEU A 48 -4.00 -0.25 -3.94
CA LEU A 48 -4.35 -1.50 -3.28
C LEU A 48 -5.84 -1.80 -3.47
N ILE A 49 -6.13 -3.05 -3.86
CA ILE A 49 -7.49 -3.56 -4.05
C ILE A 49 -8.26 -3.51 -2.73
N GLU A 50 -9.38 -2.81 -2.70
CA GLU A 50 -10.12 -2.51 -1.47
C GLU A 50 -11.30 -3.46 -1.19
N GLU A 51 -11.65 -4.33 -2.13
CA GLU A 51 -12.81 -5.24 -2.09
C GLU A 51 -12.56 -6.48 -1.22
N ASN A 52 -12.08 -6.27 0.01
CA ASN A 52 -11.93 -7.32 1.01
C ASN A 52 -12.12 -6.79 2.45
N PRO A 53 -12.47 -7.66 3.42
CA PRO A 53 -12.79 -7.23 4.78
C PRO A 53 -11.65 -6.51 5.52
N ALA A 54 -10.39 -6.92 5.29
CA ALA A 54 -9.23 -6.30 5.94
C ALA A 54 -9.05 -4.86 5.45
N MET A 55 -9.17 -4.63 4.15
CA MET A 55 -9.05 -3.31 3.53
C MET A 55 -10.19 -2.38 3.93
N GLN A 56 -11.43 -2.86 3.92
CA GLN A 56 -12.58 -2.06 4.37
C GLN A 56 -12.42 -1.62 5.84
N LYS A 57 -11.90 -2.51 6.70
CA LYS A 57 -11.58 -2.19 8.10
C LYS A 57 -10.41 -1.20 8.21
N ALA A 58 -9.38 -1.33 7.39
CA ALA A 58 -8.25 -0.43 7.38
C ALA A 58 -8.66 0.99 6.92
N ILE A 59 -9.47 1.10 5.86
CA ILE A 59 -9.98 2.38 5.34
C ILE A 59 -10.89 3.05 6.37
N SER A 60 -11.74 2.30 7.09
CA SER A 60 -12.63 2.88 8.11
C SER A 60 -11.90 3.41 9.35
N ARG A 61 -10.65 2.96 9.59
CA ARG A 61 -9.78 3.45 10.68
C ARG A 61 -8.98 4.70 10.29
N LEU A 62 -8.94 5.03 9.01
CA LEU A 62 -8.11 6.12 8.51
C LEU A 62 -8.60 7.47 9.06
N PRO A 63 -7.70 8.39 9.46
CA PRO A 63 -8.09 9.74 9.84
C PRO A 63 -8.87 10.43 8.72
N VAL A 64 -9.85 11.25 9.10
CA VAL A 64 -10.76 11.93 8.17
C VAL A 64 -10.01 12.72 7.10
N GLU A 65 -8.97 13.46 7.48
CA GLU A 65 -8.14 14.25 6.55
C GLU A 65 -7.44 13.37 5.50
N GLU A 66 -6.86 12.24 5.91
CA GLU A 66 -6.20 11.30 5.00
C GLU A 66 -7.22 10.61 4.08
N SER A 67 -8.43 10.34 4.59
CA SER A 67 -9.53 9.78 3.79
C SER A 67 -9.98 10.74 2.69
N TYR A 68 -10.16 12.03 3.02
CA TYR A 68 -10.48 13.05 2.00
C TYR A 68 -9.34 13.24 1.00
N ALA A 69 -8.09 13.30 1.46
CA ALA A 69 -6.93 13.43 0.58
C ALA A 69 -6.80 12.22 -0.37
N ARG A 70 -7.02 10.99 0.13
CA ARG A 70 -7.08 9.77 -0.68
C ARG A 70 -8.15 9.86 -1.76
N ASN A 71 -9.38 10.20 -1.38
CA ASN A 71 -10.49 10.27 -2.32
C ASN A 71 -10.24 11.33 -3.41
N TYR A 72 -9.66 12.48 -3.04
CA TYR A 72 -9.28 13.51 -4.00
C TYR A 72 -8.22 13.01 -5.01
N ARG A 73 -7.16 12.31 -4.55
CA ARG A 73 -6.15 11.72 -5.44
C ARG A 73 -6.77 10.71 -6.41
N ILE A 74 -7.64 9.82 -5.91
CA ILE A 74 -8.31 8.80 -6.73
C ILE A 74 -9.21 9.46 -7.79
N ILE A 75 -10.05 10.42 -7.42
CA ILE A 75 -10.93 11.12 -8.38
C ILE A 75 -10.09 11.85 -9.44
N THR A 76 -9.01 12.52 -9.02
CA THR A 76 -8.08 13.22 -9.93
C THR A 76 -7.46 12.25 -10.93
N ALA A 77 -6.98 11.09 -10.46
CA ALA A 77 -6.38 10.08 -11.33
C ALA A 77 -7.38 9.50 -12.34
N HIS A 78 -8.64 9.30 -11.94
CA HIS A 78 -9.70 8.88 -12.87
C HIS A 78 -9.97 9.94 -13.94
N GLN A 79 -10.02 11.22 -13.56
CA GLN A 79 -10.21 12.30 -14.53
C GLN A 79 -9.07 12.34 -15.56
N LEU A 80 -7.82 12.22 -15.10
CA LEU A 80 -6.64 12.17 -15.97
C LEU A 80 -6.66 10.97 -16.91
N ALA A 81 -7.03 9.79 -16.39
CA ALA A 81 -7.13 8.58 -17.19
C ALA A 81 -8.16 8.70 -18.33
N VAL A 82 -9.33 9.28 -18.05
CA VAL A 82 -10.37 9.52 -19.08
C VAL A 82 -9.93 10.57 -20.09
N SER A 83 -9.20 11.60 -19.65
CA SER A 83 -8.66 12.64 -20.52
C SER A 83 -7.40 12.22 -21.29
N ILE A 84 -6.85 11.03 -21.02
CA ILE A 84 -5.59 10.54 -21.58
C ILE A 84 -4.47 11.58 -21.36
N ASP A 85 -4.36 12.06 -20.12
CA ASP A 85 -3.40 13.09 -19.72
C ASP A 85 -2.72 12.72 -18.38
N VAL A 86 -1.68 13.46 -18.02
CA VAL A 86 -0.95 13.32 -16.75
C VAL A 86 -0.86 14.65 -16.01
N LEU A 87 -0.54 14.61 -14.72
CA LEU A 87 -0.30 15.85 -14.00
C LEU A 87 0.95 16.57 -14.54
N PRO A 88 0.96 17.92 -14.53
CA PRO A 88 2.19 18.67 -14.67
C PRO A 88 3.23 18.20 -13.64
N GLU A 89 4.51 18.19 -14.02
CA GLU A 89 5.60 17.66 -13.19
C GLU A 89 5.66 18.30 -11.78
N SER A 90 5.28 19.57 -11.65
CA SER A 90 5.21 20.30 -10.37
C SER A 90 4.17 19.76 -9.38
N LYS A 91 3.14 19.06 -9.87
CA LYS A 91 2.04 18.47 -9.08
C LYS A 91 2.17 16.96 -8.91
N SER A 92 3.07 16.32 -9.64
CA SER A 92 3.34 14.88 -9.50
C SER A 92 3.85 14.55 -8.10
N ILE A 93 3.43 13.40 -7.56
CA ILE A 93 3.84 12.95 -6.23
C ILE A 93 5.35 12.71 -6.22
N LYS A 94 6.05 13.33 -5.28
CA LYS A 94 7.48 13.14 -5.09
C LYS A 94 7.74 11.86 -4.31
N ALA A 95 8.93 11.29 -4.49
CA ALA A 95 9.30 10.03 -3.85
C ALA A 95 9.24 10.05 -2.31
N HIS A 96 9.37 11.23 -1.67
CA HIS A 96 9.28 11.36 -0.22
C HIS A 96 7.84 11.55 0.29
N GLU A 97 6.91 11.97 -0.59
CA GLU A 97 5.49 12.15 -0.28
C GLU A 97 4.72 10.82 -0.41
N ASP A 98 5.26 9.89 -1.19
CA ASP A 98 4.76 8.53 -1.40
C ASP A 98 5.02 7.63 -0.18
N THR A 99 4.34 7.96 0.90
CA THR A 99 4.40 7.29 2.19
C THR A 99 3.35 6.19 2.27
N PRO A 100 3.66 5.04 2.91
CA PRO A 100 2.70 3.94 3.12
C PRO A 100 1.72 4.30 4.25
N TYR A 101 0.75 5.18 3.97
CA TYR A 101 -0.15 5.79 4.95
C TYR A 101 -1.29 4.85 5.41
N LEU A 102 -1.70 3.90 4.56
CA LEU A 102 -2.76 2.93 4.81
C LEU A 102 -2.20 1.59 5.29
N THR A 103 -0.99 1.23 4.84
CA THR A 103 -0.27 -0.01 5.18
C THR A 103 -0.30 -0.37 6.68
N PRO A 104 -0.07 0.54 7.65
CA PRO A 104 -0.12 0.20 9.07
C PRO A 104 -1.48 -0.34 9.52
N TYR A 105 -2.57 0.27 9.04
CA TYR A 105 -3.94 -0.14 9.36
C TYR A 105 -4.30 -1.49 8.72
N ILE A 106 -3.76 -1.76 7.52
CA ILE A 106 -3.94 -3.04 6.84
C ILE A 106 -3.24 -4.16 7.63
N LEU A 107 -2.00 -3.93 8.05
CA LEU A 107 -1.24 -4.92 8.83
C LEU A 107 -1.91 -5.24 10.17
N GLU A 108 -2.47 -4.23 10.84
CA GLU A 108 -3.27 -4.42 12.05
C GLU A 108 -4.52 -5.27 11.76
N ALA A 109 -5.29 -4.93 10.71
CA ALA A 109 -6.49 -5.67 10.35
C ALA A 109 -6.21 -7.13 9.93
N GLU A 110 -5.13 -7.37 9.19
CA GLU A 110 -4.69 -8.73 8.84
C GLU A 110 -4.25 -9.53 10.08
N ALA A 111 -3.55 -8.90 11.03
CA ALA A 111 -3.13 -9.55 12.27
C ALA A 111 -4.33 -9.97 13.13
N GLU A 112 -5.33 -9.09 13.29
CA GLU A 112 -6.57 -9.41 14.01
C GLU A 112 -7.35 -10.56 13.35
N LEU A 113 -7.42 -10.59 12.02
CA LEU A 113 -8.07 -11.69 11.29
C LEU A 113 -7.31 -13.01 11.46
N ALA A 114 -5.98 -12.96 11.41
CA ALA A 114 -5.13 -14.13 11.62
C ALA A 114 -5.26 -14.68 13.05
N GLU A 115 -5.26 -13.81 14.05
CA GLU A 115 -5.47 -14.19 15.46
C GLU A 115 -6.85 -14.81 15.65
N LYS A 116 -7.91 -14.15 15.16
CA LYS A 116 -9.28 -14.69 15.22
C LYS A 116 -9.36 -16.09 14.59
N TYR A 117 -8.74 -16.29 13.43
CA TYR A 117 -8.71 -17.59 12.77
C TYR A 117 -7.95 -18.63 13.60
N ALA A 118 -6.78 -18.28 14.17
CA ALA A 118 -5.99 -19.19 14.99
C ALA A 118 -6.73 -19.62 16.26
N LEU A 119 -7.38 -18.68 16.96
CA LEU A 119 -8.14 -18.96 18.18
C LEU A 119 -9.35 -19.85 17.90
N ASN A 120 -10.09 -19.58 16.83
CA ASN A 120 -11.25 -20.39 16.43
C ASN A 120 -10.90 -21.84 16.06
N ASN A 121 -9.65 -22.11 15.68
CA ASN A 121 -9.15 -23.43 15.29
C ASN A 121 -8.14 -24.00 16.31
N SER A 122 -8.07 -23.43 17.51
CA SER A 122 -7.13 -23.88 18.54
C SER A 122 -7.52 -25.26 19.07
N VAL A 123 -6.53 -26.14 19.24
CA VAL A 123 -6.70 -27.48 19.80
C VAL A 123 -6.20 -27.47 21.23
N VAL A 124 -7.05 -27.87 22.18
CA VAL A 124 -6.66 -28.03 23.58
C VAL A 124 -5.94 -29.36 23.74
N SER A 125 -4.64 -29.31 24.06
CA SER A 125 -3.87 -30.49 24.48
C SER A 125 -4.23 -30.83 25.93
N LYS A 126 -4.48 -32.12 26.20
CA LYS A 126 -4.82 -32.64 27.54
C LYS A 126 -3.57 -32.91 28.37
#